data_AF-W5NHP4-F1
#
_entry.id   AF-W5NHP4-F1
#
_cell.length_a   1.000
_cell.length_b   1.000
_cell.length_c   1.000
_cell.angle_alpha   90.00
_cell.angle_beta   90.00
_cell.angle_gamma   90.00
#
_symmetry.space_group_name_H-M   'P 1'
#
loop_
_entity.id
_entity.type
_entity.pdbx_description
1 polymer ?
#
loop_
_entity_poly.entity_id
_entity_poly.type
_entity_poly.pdbx_seq_one_letter_code
_entity_poly.pdbx_strand_id
1 'polypeptide(L)'
;MTSVIDVKNEKRKAHFQKTHPIKSHGHSPGFIKKRKWVADKSKVFEGSVREGQGFAFRRKQKVQYEYKKLLRKERKHESQREVQYSESYPDHLKHLYLAEEEALQKEAKERKKKLIPEQRLPEDEGSVVDPSTVNISASDSFSDRTPPEESKRNSLNPKKLKKKTSYQKTKEEYEMIQAKRAKKRAEAEKNKQQREEALRIYRQKKIETYQILRKKTKKGQPNLNLQMDYLLQKIQDNVKDSK
;
A
#
# COMPACT_ATOMS: atom_id res chain seq x y z
N MET A 1 37.13 13.53 -42.81
CA MET A 1 38.00 13.49 -41.61
C MET A 1 37.12 13.16 -40.41
N THR A 2 36.90 11.87 -40.17
CA THR A 2 36.06 11.36 -39.08
C THR A 2 36.97 10.67 -38.07
N SER A 3 37.16 11.28 -36.91
CA SER A 3 37.92 10.67 -35.80
C SER A 3 37.01 9.74 -35.01
N VAL A 4 37.33 8.46 -35.06
CA VAL A 4 36.78 7.40 -34.21
C VAL A 4 37.34 7.59 -32.80
N ILE A 5 36.46 7.76 -31.80
CA ILE A 5 36.85 7.83 -30.39
C ILE A 5 36.71 6.42 -29.81
N ASP A 6 37.83 5.72 -29.69
CA ASP A 6 37.92 4.44 -28.99
C ASP A 6 37.84 4.65 -27.46
N VAL A 7 36.70 4.30 -26.86
CA VAL A 7 36.56 4.24 -25.39
C VAL A 7 37.06 2.87 -24.92
N LYS A 8 38.34 2.82 -24.53
CA LYS A 8 38.95 1.67 -23.85
C LYS A 8 38.28 1.48 -22.48
N ASN A 9 37.51 0.41 -22.35
CA ASN A 9 36.85 0.00 -21.12
C ASN A 9 37.82 -0.82 -20.25
N GLU A 10 38.48 -0.16 -19.31
CA GLU A 10 39.49 -0.76 -18.44
C GLU A 10 38.82 -1.45 -17.23
N LYS A 11 38.65 -2.78 -17.35
CA LYS A 11 38.17 -3.64 -16.27
C LYS A 11 39.17 -3.62 -15.11
N ARG A 12 38.86 -2.89 -14.04
CA ARG A 12 39.58 -2.98 -12.75
C ARG A 12 39.40 -4.38 -12.16
N LYS A 13 40.37 -5.27 -12.42
CA LYS A 13 40.51 -6.54 -11.69
C LYS A 13 40.93 -6.22 -10.26
N ALA A 14 40.09 -6.54 -9.29
CA ALA A 14 40.45 -6.45 -7.88
C ALA A 14 41.61 -7.41 -7.60
N HIS A 15 42.75 -6.85 -7.20
CA HIS A 15 43.93 -7.58 -6.77
C HIS A 15 43.68 -8.15 -5.37
N PHE A 16 43.26 -9.41 -5.30
CA PHE A 16 43.09 -10.13 -4.05
C PHE A 16 44.48 -10.48 -3.50
N GLN A 17 44.91 -9.78 -2.44
CA GLN A 17 46.15 -10.12 -1.75
C GLN A 17 45.99 -11.49 -1.09
N LYS A 18 46.79 -12.46 -1.57
CA LYS A 18 46.93 -13.79 -0.96
C LYS A 18 47.54 -13.61 0.43
N THR A 19 46.82 -14.04 1.46
CA THR A 19 47.37 -14.20 2.81
C THR A 19 48.35 -15.39 2.80
N HIS A 20 49.54 -15.19 3.35
CA HIS A 20 50.52 -16.26 3.51
C HIS A 20 50.11 -17.22 4.63
N PRO A 21 50.28 -18.55 4.47
CA PRO A 21 50.05 -19.49 5.55
C PRO A 21 51.10 -19.29 6.66
N ILE A 22 50.61 -19.10 7.88
CA ILE A 22 51.45 -19.00 9.08
C ILE A 22 52.12 -20.37 9.29
N LYS A 23 53.45 -20.41 9.15
CA LYS A 23 54.29 -21.56 9.51
C LYS A 23 54.15 -21.84 11.01
N SER A 24 53.59 -22.98 11.40
CA SER A 24 53.71 -23.49 12.77
C SER A 24 55.10 -24.09 12.97
N HIS A 25 55.94 -23.44 13.76
CA HIS A 25 57.18 -24.04 14.26
C HIS A 25 56.82 -25.18 15.23
N GLY A 26 57.42 -26.34 15.00
CA GLY A 26 57.25 -27.54 15.81
C GLY A 26 57.63 -27.29 17.27
N HIS A 27 56.82 -27.85 18.18
CA HIS A 27 57.21 -28.02 19.57
C HIS A 27 57.56 -29.49 19.79
N SER A 28 58.76 -29.72 20.32
CA SER A 28 59.30 -30.99 20.79
C SER A 28 58.32 -31.72 21.74
N PRO A 29 58.40 -33.06 21.85
CA PRO A 29 57.51 -33.84 22.70
C PRO A 29 57.93 -33.71 24.17
N GLY A 30 57.63 -32.57 24.79
CA GLY A 30 57.76 -32.33 26.22
C GLY A 30 56.37 -32.19 26.82
N PHE A 31 55.98 -33.12 27.70
CA PHE A 31 54.81 -33.12 28.58
C PHE A 31 53.77 -32.01 28.32
N ILE A 32 52.72 -32.34 27.55
CA ILE A 32 51.56 -31.46 27.36
C ILE A 32 50.81 -31.34 28.69
N LYS A 33 51.15 -30.33 29.50
CA LYS A 33 50.29 -29.89 30.58
C LYS A 33 48.98 -29.43 29.93
N LYS A 34 47.88 -30.15 30.15
CA LYS A 34 46.55 -29.76 29.65
C LYS A 34 46.29 -28.32 30.10
N ARG A 35 46.15 -27.39 29.14
CA ARG A 35 45.76 -26.01 29.42
C ARG A 35 44.47 -26.07 30.23
N LYS A 36 44.49 -25.55 31.47
CA LYS A 36 43.27 -25.40 32.26
C LYS A 36 42.35 -24.45 31.48
N TRP A 37 41.08 -24.84 31.32
CA TRP A 37 40.08 -23.98 30.69
C TRP A 37 39.92 -22.73 31.56
N VAL A 38 40.51 -21.61 31.14
CA VAL A 38 40.30 -20.32 31.78
C VAL A 38 39.15 -19.66 31.02
N ALA A 39 38.04 -19.41 31.72
CA ALA A 39 36.93 -18.66 31.15
C ALA A 39 37.45 -17.29 30.69
N ASP A 40 37.29 -17.00 29.40
CA ASP A 40 37.72 -15.75 28.81
C ASP A 40 36.82 -14.62 29.34
N LYS A 41 37.39 -13.74 30.18
CA LYS A 41 36.68 -12.63 30.82
C LYS A 41 36.10 -11.63 29.81
N SER A 42 36.57 -11.65 28.56
CA SER A 42 36.06 -10.81 27.48
C SER A 42 34.78 -11.36 26.83
N LYS A 43 34.47 -12.65 27.04
CA LYS A 43 33.23 -13.30 26.57
C LYS A 43 32.10 -13.08 27.57
N VAL A 44 31.83 -11.81 27.87
CA VAL A 44 30.64 -11.45 28.64
C VAL A 44 29.43 -11.77 27.77
N PHE A 45 28.50 -12.55 28.33
CA PHE A 45 27.26 -12.94 27.67
C PHE A 45 26.55 -11.68 27.14
N GLU A 46 26.44 -11.58 25.83
CA GLU A 46 25.83 -10.44 25.16
C GLU A 46 24.30 -10.52 25.29
N GLY A 47 23.80 -9.98 26.41
CA GLY A 47 22.38 -9.72 26.64
C GLY A 47 21.90 -10.02 28.07
N SER A 48 20.67 -9.64 28.38
CA SER A 48 20.06 -9.88 29.69
C SER A 48 19.31 -11.21 29.68
N VAL A 49 19.80 -12.20 30.46
CA VAL A 49 19.12 -13.49 30.67
C VAL A 49 17.70 -13.27 31.22
N ARG A 50 17.51 -12.23 32.05
CA ARG A 50 16.22 -11.87 32.64
C ARG A 50 15.21 -11.36 31.61
N GLU A 51 15.67 -10.71 30.55
CA GLU A 51 14.82 -10.14 29.50
C GLU A 51 14.66 -11.07 28.28
N GLY A 52 15.26 -12.27 28.33
CA GLY A 52 15.26 -13.22 27.22
C GLY A 52 16.06 -12.72 25.99
N GLN A 53 16.81 -11.63 26.13
CA GLN A 53 17.67 -11.08 25.08
C GLN A 53 19.04 -11.73 25.22
N GLY A 54 19.36 -12.70 24.36
CA GLY A 54 20.65 -13.38 24.34
C GLY A 54 20.86 -14.09 23.01
N PHE A 55 21.75 -15.08 22.98
CA PHE A 55 22.08 -15.82 21.76
C PHE A 55 20.85 -16.43 21.05
N ALA A 56 19.92 -17.03 21.81
CA ALA A 56 18.69 -17.61 21.25
C ALA A 56 17.79 -16.55 20.59
N PHE A 57 17.67 -15.38 21.20
CA PHE A 57 16.91 -14.26 20.64
C PHE A 57 17.55 -13.68 19.39
N ARG A 58 18.87 -13.49 19.39
CA ARG A 58 19.63 -13.05 18.21
C ARG A 58 19.51 -14.05 17.06
N ARG A 59 19.57 -15.35 17.35
CA ARG A 59 19.36 -16.40 16.36
C ARG A 59 17.92 -16.37 15.82
N LYS A 60 16.92 -16.20 16.68
CA LYS A 60 15.51 -16.04 16.28
C LYS A 60 15.32 -14.82 15.38
N GLN A 61 15.90 -13.67 15.73
CA GLN A 61 15.87 -12.46 14.90
C GLN A 61 16.57 -12.66 13.56
N LYS A 62 17.71 -13.34 13.54
CA LYS A 62 18.45 -13.65 12.32
C LYS A 62 17.63 -14.54 11.38
N VAL A 63 17.02 -15.61 11.90
CA VAL A 63 16.13 -16.49 11.15
C VAL A 63 14.92 -15.71 10.60
N GLN A 64 14.29 -14.87 11.42
CA GLN A 64 13.18 -14.01 10.97
C GLN A 64 13.61 -13.04 9.86
N TYR A 65 14.80 -12.46 9.97
CA TYR A 65 15.35 -11.56 8.96
C TYR A 65 15.62 -12.30 7.65
N GLU A 66 16.24 -13.49 7.71
CA GLU A 66 16.50 -14.33 6.54
C GLU A 66 15.20 -14.75 5.85
N TYR A 67 14.18 -15.14 6.61
CA TYR A 67 12.84 -15.42 6.07
C TYR A 67 12.23 -14.21 5.36
N LYS A 68 12.21 -13.04 6.02
CA LYS A 68 11.71 -11.80 5.40
C LYS A 68 12.53 -11.39 4.18
N LYS A 69 13.83 -11.68 4.16
CA LYS A 69 14.72 -11.45 3.02
C LYS A 69 14.35 -12.35 1.84
N LEU A 70 14.03 -13.62 2.08
CA LEU A 70 13.52 -14.53 1.06
C LEU A 70 12.19 -14.02 0.49
N LEU A 71 11.22 -13.67 1.34
CA LEU A 71 9.94 -13.10 0.90
C LEU A 71 10.10 -11.82 0.06
N ARG A 72 11.08 -10.96 0.41
CA ARG A 72 11.39 -9.76 -0.39
C ARG A 72 11.96 -10.11 -1.76
N LYS A 73 12.82 -11.13 -1.83
CA LYS A 73 13.39 -11.61 -3.10
C LYS A 73 12.32 -12.25 -3.97
N GLU A 74 11.47 -13.08 -3.39
CA GLU A 74 10.33 -13.72 -4.06
C GLU A 74 9.38 -12.67 -4.64
N ARG A 75 8.95 -11.70 -3.83
CA ARG A 75 8.09 -10.60 -4.32
C ARG A 75 8.73 -9.80 -5.47
N LYS A 76 10.04 -9.55 -5.40
CA LYS A 76 10.77 -8.86 -6.48
C LYS A 76 10.83 -9.72 -7.74
N HIS A 77 11.07 -11.02 -7.60
CA HIS A 77 11.07 -11.95 -8.72
C HIS A 77 9.66 -12.10 -9.32
N GLU A 78 8.61 -12.12 -8.50
CA GLU A 78 7.22 -12.16 -8.96
C GLU A 78 6.85 -10.90 -9.74
N SER A 79 7.22 -9.71 -9.25
CA SER A 79 7.05 -8.48 -10.03
C SER A 79 7.85 -8.45 -11.33
N GLN A 80 8.95 -9.22 -11.42
CA GLN A 80 9.71 -9.36 -12.66
C GLN A 80 9.12 -10.44 -13.59
N ARG A 81 8.52 -11.50 -13.04
CA ARG A 81 7.76 -12.53 -13.79
C ARG A 81 6.46 -11.97 -14.35
N GLU A 82 5.73 -11.18 -13.58
CA GLU A 82 4.51 -10.49 -14.01
C GLU A 82 4.81 -9.48 -15.13
N VAL A 83 6.04 -8.95 -15.17
CA VAL A 83 6.55 -8.08 -16.26
C VAL A 83 7.07 -8.89 -17.46
N GLN A 84 7.29 -10.20 -17.32
CA GLN A 84 7.72 -11.08 -18.41
C GLN A 84 6.49 -11.69 -19.10
N TYR A 85 5.99 -10.99 -20.12
CA TYR A 85 5.10 -11.52 -21.16
C TYR A 85 3.78 -12.15 -20.68
N SER A 86 2.87 -11.29 -20.22
CA SER A 86 1.47 -11.44 -20.63
C SER A 86 1.22 -10.40 -21.73
N GLU A 87 0.28 -10.64 -22.63
CA GLU A 87 -0.30 -9.61 -23.52
C GLU A 87 -0.99 -8.45 -22.74
N SER A 88 -0.71 -8.33 -21.44
CA SER A 88 -1.10 -7.22 -20.60
C SER A 88 -0.25 -6.01 -20.94
N TYR A 89 -0.90 -5.07 -21.63
CA TYR A 89 -0.29 -3.81 -22.00
C TYR A 89 0.30 -3.07 -20.80
N PRO A 90 1.44 -2.38 -20.98
CA PRO A 90 2.03 -1.54 -19.96
C PRO A 90 0.99 -0.60 -19.31
N ASP A 91 1.03 -0.48 -17.98
CA ASP A 91 0.01 0.24 -17.18
C ASP A 91 -0.23 1.70 -17.62
N HIS A 92 0.77 2.34 -18.23
CA HIS A 92 0.68 3.71 -18.77
C HIS A 92 -0.13 3.81 -20.08
N LEU A 93 -0.36 2.71 -20.78
CA LEU A 93 -1.16 2.62 -22.01
C LEU A 93 -2.59 2.12 -21.75
N LYS A 94 -2.89 1.64 -20.54
CA LYS A 94 -4.22 1.18 -20.13
C LYS A 94 -5.32 2.20 -20.44
N HIS A 95 -5.02 3.49 -20.36
CA HIS A 95 -5.97 4.56 -20.67
C HIS A 95 -6.38 4.61 -22.15
N LEU A 96 -5.47 4.27 -23.09
CA LEU A 96 -5.81 4.22 -24.51
C LEU A 96 -6.79 3.08 -24.80
N TYR A 97 -6.56 1.92 -24.20
CA TYR A 97 -7.44 0.76 -24.37
C TYR A 97 -8.82 0.96 -23.74
N LEU A 98 -8.88 1.50 -22.52
CA LEU A 98 -10.17 1.83 -21.90
C LEU A 98 -10.97 2.86 -22.71
N ALA A 99 -10.29 3.82 -23.36
CA ALA A 99 -10.94 4.77 -24.23
C ALA A 99 -11.48 4.13 -25.52
N GLU A 100 -10.74 3.20 -26.11
CA GLU A 100 -11.17 2.43 -27.29
C GLU A 100 -12.37 1.53 -26.99
N GLU A 101 -12.35 0.81 -25.86
CA GLU A 101 -13.47 -0.02 -25.39
C GLU A 101 -14.74 0.82 -25.15
N GLU A 102 -14.61 1.99 -24.52
CA GLU A 102 -15.74 2.88 -24.26
C GLU A 102 -16.33 3.43 -25.58
N ALA A 103 -15.48 3.75 -26.56
CA ALA A 103 -15.92 4.19 -27.88
C ALA A 103 -16.72 3.11 -28.62
N LEU A 104 -16.24 1.86 -28.62
CA LEU A 104 -16.94 0.72 -29.23
C LEU A 104 -18.27 0.43 -28.53
N GLN A 105 -18.34 0.54 -27.20
CA GLN A 105 -19.61 0.39 -26.48
C GLN A 105 -20.59 1.51 -26.80
N LYS A 106 -20.12 2.76 -26.91
CA LYS A 106 -20.96 3.90 -27.31
C LYS A 106 -21.50 3.68 -28.71
N GLU A 107 -20.67 3.26 -29.66
CA GLU A 107 -21.09 2.96 -31.01
C GLU A 107 -22.09 1.80 -31.06
N ALA A 108 -21.84 0.71 -30.33
CA ALA A 108 -22.77 -0.41 -30.24
C ALA A 108 -24.12 0.00 -29.62
N LYS A 109 -24.10 0.85 -28.59
CA LYS A 109 -25.31 1.43 -27.98
C LYS A 109 -26.04 2.34 -28.96
N GLU A 110 -25.33 3.16 -29.73
CA GLU A 110 -25.90 4.01 -30.77
C GLU A 110 -26.50 3.20 -31.92
N ARG A 111 -25.81 2.14 -32.39
CA ARG A 111 -26.34 1.21 -33.38
C ARG A 111 -27.62 0.55 -32.85
N LYS A 112 -27.62 0.03 -31.61
CA LYS A 112 -28.82 -0.52 -30.98
C LYS A 112 -29.96 0.49 -30.87
N LYS A 113 -29.66 1.76 -30.54
CA LYS A 113 -30.66 2.85 -30.53
C LYS A 113 -31.20 3.18 -31.93
N LYS A 114 -30.34 3.17 -32.96
CA LYS A 114 -30.72 3.41 -34.35
C LYS A 114 -31.52 2.25 -34.96
N LEU A 115 -31.28 1.03 -34.49
CA LEU A 115 -32.06 -0.17 -34.84
C LEU A 115 -33.42 -0.26 -34.15
N ILE A 116 -33.74 0.66 -33.22
CA ILE A 116 -35.08 0.79 -32.62
C ILE A 116 -35.70 2.11 -33.10
N PRO A 117 -36.38 2.14 -34.26
CA PRO A 117 -37.33 3.20 -34.57
C PRO A 117 -38.56 3.07 -33.65
N GLU A 118 -38.73 4.08 -32.80
CA GLU A 118 -40.00 4.57 -32.24
C GLU A 118 -41.22 3.63 -32.27
N GLN A 119 -41.40 2.88 -31.19
CA GLN A 119 -42.74 2.64 -30.64
C GLN A 119 -42.68 2.85 -29.13
N ARG A 120 -43.14 4.01 -28.68
CA ARG A 120 -43.37 4.28 -27.26
C ARG A 120 -44.72 4.97 -27.10
N LEU A 121 -45.72 4.17 -26.75
CA LEU A 121 -46.82 4.58 -25.88
C LEU A 121 -46.87 3.61 -24.69
N PRO A 122 -47.39 4.05 -23.53
CA PRO A 122 -46.88 3.63 -22.23
C PRO A 122 -47.91 2.87 -21.41
N GLU A 123 -47.69 1.58 -21.16
CA GLU A 123 -48.46 0.76 -20.20
C GLU A 123 -47.54 -0.39 -19.76
N ASP A 124 -47.60 -1.00 -18.60
CA ASP A 124 -48.16 -0.75 -17.27
C ASP A 124 -47.66 -1.96 -16.43
N GLU A 125 -47.57 -1.78 -15.12
CA GLU A 125 -47.53 -2.78 -14.06
C GLU A 125 -46.51 -3.96 -14.00
N GLY A 126 -46.15 -4.24 -12.75
CA GLY A 126 -45.17 -5.24 -12.35
C GLY A 126 -45.63 -6.69 -12.48
N SER A 127 -44.65 -7.56 -12.68
CA SER A 127 -44.80 -9.01 -12.72
C SER A 127 -44.09 -9.65 -11.53
N VAL A 128 -44.92 -10.15 -10.63
CA VAL A 128 -44.68 -11.19 -9.62
C VAL A 128 -44.37 -12.52 -10.30
N VAL A 129 -43.42 -13.30 -9.79
CA VAL A 129 -43.48 -14.78 -9.72
C VAL A 129 -42.57 -15.36 -8.62
N ASP A 130 -43.26 -16.00 -7.66
CA ASP A 130 -42.91 -16.94 -6.58
C ASP A 130 -42.24 -18.26 -7.12
N PRO A 131 -41.89 -19.34 -6.34
CA PRO A 131 -42.49 -19.78 -5.07
C PRO A 131 -41.56 -20.41 -4.00
N SER A 132 -42.16 -20.53 -2.81
CA SER A 132 -41.71 -21.23 -1.62
C SER A 132 -42.30 -22.65 -1.52
N THR A 133 -41.57 -23.56 -0.86
CA THR A 133 -42.01 -24.88 -0.35
C THR A 133 -41.05 -25.20 0.81
N VAL A 134 -41.36 -25.73 2.01
CA VAL A 134 -42.40 -26.64 2.52
C VAL A 134 -42.58 -26.42 4.05
N ASN A 135 -43.83 -26.51 4.50
CA ASN A 135 -44.37 -26.85 5.83
C ASN A 135 -43.48 -27.56 6.88
N ILE A 136 -43.61 -27.14 8.16
CA ILE A 136 -43.92 -28.04 9.31
C ILE A 136 -44.88 -27.31 10.28
N SER A 137 -45.88 -28.06 10.73
CA SER A 137 -47.14 -27.70 11.39
C SER A 137 -47.16 -27.82 12.92
N ALA A 138 -48.06 -27.02 13.53
CA ALA A 138 -49.02 -27.34 14.60
C ALA A 138 -48.57 -27.70 16.04
N SER A 139 -49.03 -26.87 16.99
CA SER A 139 -49.79 -27.21 18.24
C SER A 139 -49.63 -26.06 19.25
N ASP A 140 -50.52 -25.68 20.17
CA ASP A 140 -51.97 -25.72 20.37
C ASP A 140 -52.21 -24.96 21.71
N SER A 141 -53.39 -24.36 21.89
CA SER A 141 -54.02 -23.98 23.18
C SER A 141 -53.38 -22.89 24.09
N PHE A 142 -54.05 -22.13 24.97
CA PHE A 142 -55.42 -21.62 25.18
C PHE A 142 -55.36 -20.83 26.52
N SER A 143 -56.05 -19.67 26.66
CA SER A 143 -56.57 -18.98 27.87
C SER A 143 -56.40 -17.45 27.75
N ASP A 144 -57.43 -16.68 27.40
CA ASP A 144 -58.59 -16.20 28.18
C ASP A 144 -58.29 -15.07 29.21
N ARG A 145 -59.15 -14.04 29.14
CA ARG A 145 -59.48 -12.91 30.05
C ARG A 145 -58.68 -11.59 30.08
N THR A 146 -59.45 -10.55 29.77
CA THR A 146 -59.32 -9.08 29.86
C THR A 146 -59.90 -8.53 31.19
N PRO A 147 -59.97 -7.21 31.52
CA PRO A 147 -59.17 -6.00 31.18
C PRO A 147 -58.94 -5.07 32.45
N PRO A 148 -58.97 -3.71 32.39
CA PRO A 148 -57.89 -2.80 32.81
C PRO A 148 -58.13 -2.07 34.15
N GLU A 149 -57.08 -1.52 34.79
CA GLU A 149 -57.29 -0.44 35.76
C GLU A 149 -56.12 0.56 35.81
N GLU A 150 -56.49 1.82 35.73
CA GLU A 150 -55.67 3.02 35.71
C GLU A 150 -55.56 3.57 37.14
N SER A 151 -54.36 3.77 37.69
CA SER A 151 -54.15 4.83 38.70
C SER A 151 -52.68 5.11 39.08
N LYS A 152 -52.36 6.41 38.95
CA LYS A 152 -51.58 7.27 39.87
C LYS A 152 -50.05 7.09 40.02
N ARG A 153 -49.38 8.09 39.43
CA ARG A 153 -48.43 9.04 40.04
C ARG A 153 -47.07 8.55 40.58
N ASN A 154 -46.05 9.16 39.98
CA ASN A 154 -44.82 9.70 40.58
C ASN A 154 -43.79 8.71 41.15
N SER A 155 -42.76 8.43 40.36
CA SER A 155 -41.37 8.59 40.83
C SER A 155 -40.41 8.79 39.64
N LEU A 156 -39.81 9.97 39.55
CA LEU A 156 -38.60 10.19 38.76
C LEU A 156 -37.43 9.55 39.52
N ASN A 157 -37.42 8.23 39.57
CA ASN A 157 -36.24 7.48 39.95
C ASN A 157 -35.32 7.43 38.73
N PRO A 158 -34.02 7.83 38.81
CA PRO A 158 -33.11 7.59 37.71
C PRO A 158 -33.08 6.08 37.46
N LYS A 159 -33.72 5.65 36.36
CA LYS A 159 -33.79 4.25 35.96
C LYS A 159 -32.36 3.75 35.89
N LYS A 160 -31.96 2.92 36.85
CA LYS A 160 -30.65 2.25 36.87
C LYS A 160 -30.53 1.52 35.52
N LEU A 161 -29.73 2.05 34.61
CA LEU A 161 -29.56 1.51 33.26
C LEU A 161 -29.22 0.02 33.42
N LYS A 162 -30.04 -0.86 32.85
CA LYS A 162 -29.80 -2.31 32.89
C LYS A 162 -28.39 -2.54 32.34
N LYS A 163 -27.54 -3.21 33.12
CA LYS A 163 -26.16 -3.49 32.73
C LYS A 163 -26.19 -4.32 31.44
N LYS A 164 -25.42 -3.89 30.42
CA LYS A 164 -25.30 -4.63 29.15
C LYS A 164 -24.74 -6.02 29.39
N THR A 165 -25.26 -7.00 28.66
CA THR A 165 -24.76 -8.39 28.71
C THR A 165 -23.35 -8.47 28.13
N SER A 166 -22.58 -9.49 28.49
CA SER A 166 -21.22 -9.69 27.96
C SER A 166 -21.22 -9.74 26.42
N TYR A 167 -22.19 -10.44 25.83
CA TYR A 167 -22.34 -10.55 24.38
C TYR A 167 -22.61 -9.19 23.72
N GLN A 168 -23.47 -8.36 24.32
CA GLN A 168 -23.75 -7.01 23.83
C GLN A 168 -22.47 -6.15 23.84
N LYS A 169 -21.65 -6.25 24.89
CA LYS A 169 -20.36 -5.54 24.96
C LYS A 169 -19.40 -5.99 23.85
N THR A 170 -19.26 -7.30 23.64
CA THR A 170 -18.38 -7.82 22.57
C THR A 170 -18.82 -7.39 21.17
N LYS A 171 -20.15 -7.30 20.93
CA LYS A 171 -20.69 -6.82 19.66
C LYS A 171 -20.37 -5.34 19.43
N GLU A 172 -20.59 -4.51 20.44
CA GLU A 172 -20.26 -3.08 20.39
C GLU A 172 -18.75 -2.85 20.18
N GLU A 173 -17.89 -3.59 20.88
CA GLU A 173 -16.45 -3.51 20.70
C GLU A 173 -16.02 -3.88 19.27
N TYR A 174 -16.63 -4.92 18.69
CA TYR A 174 -16.38 -5.32 17.31
C TYR A 174 -16.76 -4.22 16.31
N GLU A 175 -17.93 -3.61 16.48
CA GLU A 175 -18.39 -2.49 15.66
C GLU A 175 -17.46 -1.27 15.78
N MET A 176 -17.00 -0.97 17.00
CA MET A 176 -16.03 0.11 17.26
C MET A 176 -14.67 -0.17 16.58
N ILE A 177 -14.19 -1.41 16.61
CA ILE A 177 -12.97 -1.82 15.93
C ILE A 177 -13.13 -1.68 14.41
N GLN A 178 -14.26 -2.09 13.86
CA GLN A 178 -14.54 -1.94 12.42
C GLN A 178 -14.59 -0.47 12.02
N ALA A 179 -15.30 0.37 12.76
CA ALA A 179 -15.37 1.81 12.52
C ALA A 179 -13.98 2.46 12.58
N LYS A 180 -13.15 2.10 13.58
CA LYS A 180 -11.79 2.61 13.70
C LYS A 180 -10.91 2.20 12.50
N ARG A 181 -11.04 0.94 12.04
CA ARG A 181 -10.32 0.45 10.84
C ARG A 181 -10.79 1.17 9.58
N ALA A 182 -12.10 1.42 9.43
CA ALA A 182 -12.66 2.15 8.29
C ALA A 182 -12.18 3.61 8.27
N LYS A 183 -12.22 4.31 9.41
CA LYS A 183 -11.68 5.66 9.56
C LYS A 183 -10.19 5.74 9.19
N LYS A 184 -9.39 4.79 9.68
CA LYS A 184 -7.96 4.71 9.34
C LYS A 184 -7.71 4.45 7.85
N ARG A 185 -8.53 3.62 7.20
CA ARG A 185 -8.45 3.39 5.74
C ARG A 185 -8.80 4.64 4.96
N ALA A 186 -9.89 5.32 5.30
CA ALA A 186 -10.30 6.55 4.65
C ALA A 186 -9.27 7.68 4.78
N GLU A 187 -8.66 7.82 5.96
CA GLU A 187 -7.59 8.79 6.18
C GLU A 187 -6.33 8.45 5.35
N ALA A 188 -5.94 7.17 5.30
CA ALA A 188 -4.80 6.74 4.49
C ALA A 188 -5.03 6.98 2.99
N GLU A 189 -6.27 6.82 2.51
CA GLU A 189 -6.64 7.09 1.13
C GLU A 189 -6.57 8.59 0.80
N LYS A 190 -7.08 9.46 1.69
CA LYS A 190 -6.92 10.91 1.54
C LYS A 190 -5.46 11.34 1.51
N ASN A 191 -4.65 10.80 2.42
CA ASN A 191 -3.21 11.07 2.46
C ASN A 191 -2.49 10.58 1.19
N LYS A 192 -2.95 9.46 0.60
CA LYS A 192 -2.43 8.95 -0.66
C LYS A 192 -2.78 9.89 -1.81
N GLN A 193 -4.04 10.33 -1.91
CA GLN A 193 -4.51 11.28 -2.92
C GLN A 193 -3.72 12.60 -2.86
N GLN A 194 -3.57 13.18 -1.67
CA GLN A 194 -2.78 14.40 -1.48
C GLN A 194 -1.32 14.25 -1.95
N ARG A 195 -0.68 13.11 -1.68
CA ARG A 195 0.67 12.82 -2.17
C ARG A 195 0.72 12.71 -3.70
N GLU A 196 -0.25 12.02 -4.29
CA GLU A 196 -0.33 11.86 -5.74
C GLU A 196 -0.60 13.20 -6.45
N GLU A 197 -1.49 14.03 -5.91
CA GLU A 197 -1.77 15.39 -6.39
C GLU A 197 -0.53 16.28 -6.28
N ALA A 198 0.15 16.29 -5.14
CA ALA A 198 1.39 17.03 -4.96
C ALA A 198 2.47 16.61 -5.97
N LEU A 199 2.61 15.30 -6.23
CA LEU A 199 3.53 14.79 -7.24
C LEU A 199 3.12 15.19 -8.66
N ARG A 200 1.82 15.19 -8.98
CA ARG A 200 1.30 15.64 -10.28
C ARG A 200 1.61 17.11 -10.51
N ILE A 201 1.32 17.96 -9.53
CA ILE A 201 1.62 19.40 -9.58
C ILE A 201 3.12 19.62 -9.76
N TYR A 202 3.96 18.92 -8.99
CA TYR A 202 5.41 19.01 -9.12
C TYR A 202 5.89 18.63 -10.54
N ARG A 203 5.37 17.51 -11.09
CA ARG A 203 5.72 17.06 -12.45
C ARG A 203 5.28 18.06 -13.51
N GLN A 204 4.07 18.62 -13.40
CA GLN A 204 3.55 19.64 -14.31
C GLN A 204 4.43 20.89 -14.28
N LYS A 205 4.68 21.45 -13.08
CA LYS A 205 5.58 22.60 -12.91
C LYS A 205 6.97 22.31 -13.49
N LYS A 206 7.52 21.11 -13.28
CA LYS A 206 8.82 20.73 -13.86
C LYS A 206 8.80 20.72 -15.39
N ILE A 207 7.72 20.23 -16.01
CA ILE A 207 7.59 20.20 -17.47
C ILE A 207 7.43 21.63 -18.01
N GLU A 208 6.57 22.44 -17.41
CA GLU A 208 6.32 23.83 -17.81
C GLU A 208 7.59 24.68 -17.73
N THR A 209 8.31 24.60 -16.61
CA THR A 209 9.59 25.30 -16.43
C THR A 209 10.62 24.86 -17.48
N TYR A 210 10.74 23.55 -17.73
CA TYR A 210 11.61 23.04 -18.79
C TYR A 210 11.17 23.55 -20.18
N GLN A 211 9.87 23.62 -20.47
CA GLN A 211 9.36 24.13 -21.74
C GLN A 211 9.69 25.60 -21.95
N ILE A 212 9.65 26.44 -20.91
CA ILE A 212 10.02 27.85 -20.99
C ILE A 212 11.53 27.97 -21.24
N LEU A 213 12.33 27.28 -20.44
CA LEU A 213 13.80 27.40 -20.49
C LEU A 213 14.42 26.79 -21.75
N ARG A 214 13.80 25.75 -22.35
CA ARG A 214 14.31 25.10 -23.57
C ARG A 214 14.07 25.89 -24.85
N LYS A 215 13.16 26.88 -24.83
CA LYS A 215 12.79 27.64 -26.04
C LYS A 215 14.00 28.44 -26.54
N LYS A 216 14.22 28.35 -27.85
CA LYS A 216 15.32 29.00 -28.55
C LYS A 216 14.80 29.88 -29.69
N THR A 217 15.56 30.91 -30.05
CA THR A 217 15.29 31.76 -31.21
C THR A 217 15.58 31.00 -32.50
N LYS A 218 15.17 31.55 -33.66
CA LYS A 218 15.44 30.95 -34.98
C LYS A 218 16.94 30.67 -35.22
N LYS A 219 17.82 31.44 -34.57
CA LYS A 219 19.28 31.28 -34.62
C LYS A 219 19.83 30.26 -33.61
N GLY A 220 18.98 29.54 -32.88
CA GLY A 220 19.36 28.53 -31.90
C GLY A 220 19.84 29.08 -30.55
N GLN A 221 19.81 30.40 -30.34
CA GLN A 221 20.16 31.04 -29.07
C GLN A 221 19.02 30.91 -28.07
N PRO A 222 19.29 30.84 -26.75
CA PRO A 222 18.25 30.82 -25.74
C PRO A 222 17.38 32.08 -25.80
N ASN A 223 16.07 31.94 -25.59
CA ASN A 223 15.17 33.08 -25.54
C ASN A 223 15.23 33.76 -24.16
N LEU A 224 16.07 34.79 -24.03
CA LEU A 224 16.32 35.52 -22.79
C LEU A 224 15.07 36.16 -22.18
N ASN A 225 14.14 36.67 -23.00
CA ASN A 225 12.93 37.32 -22.51
C ASN A 225 12.07 36.33 -21.71
N LEU A 226 11.86 35.13 -22.25
CA LEU A 226 11.11 34.07 -21.56
C LEU A 226 11.78 33.59 -20.27
N GLN A 227 13.12 33.55 -20.26
CA GLN A 227 13.88 33.20 -19.06
C GLN A 227 13.79 34.31 -18.00
N MET A 228 13.78 35.58 -18.43
CA MET A 228 13.60 36.74 -17.57
C MET A 228 12.21 36.74 -16.93
N ASP A 229 11.15 36.53 -17.71
CA ASP A 229 9.78 36.47 -17.22
C ASP A 229 9.61 35.37 -16.16
N TYR A 230 10.21 34.19 -16.39
CA TYR A 230 10.22 33.11 -15.41
C TYR A 230 10.95 33.49 -14.12
N LEU A 231 12.08 34.19 -14.22
CA LEU A 231 12.84 34.64 -13.06
C LEU A 231 12.05 35.69 -12.26
N LEU A 232 11.43 36.65 -12.94
CA LEU A 232 10.59 37.66 -12.32
C LEU A 232 9.40 37.02 -11.58
N GLN A 233 8.72 36.05 -12.20
CA GLN A 233 7.66 35.29 -11.56
C GLN A 233 8.15 34.61 -10.28
N LYS A 234 9.31 33.95 -10.34
CA LYS A 234 9.90 33.26 -9.18
C LYS A 234 10.25 34.23 -8.04
N ILE A 235 10.77 35.42 -8.37
CA ILE A 235 11.05 36.46 -7.38
C ILE A 235 9.75 36.94 -6.74
N GLN A 236 8.71 37.21 -7.54
CA GLN A 236 7.41 37.64 -7.03
C GLN A 236 6.78 36.59 -6.11
N ASP A 237 6.85 35.31 -6.48
CA ASP A 237 6.32 34.21 -5.66
C ASP A 237 7.07 34.11 -4.33
N ASN A 238 8.41 34.18 -4.35
CA ASN A 238 9.21 34.21 -3.11
C ASN A 238 8.86 35.41 -2.21
N VAL A 239 8.61 36.59 -2.79
CA VAL A 239 8.20 37.79 -2.04
C VAL A 239 6.79 37.62 -1.48
N LYS A 240 5.87 37.01 -2.22
CA LYS A 240 4.50 36.73 -1.75
C LYS A 240 4.48 35.71 -0.61
N ASP A 241 5.27 34.65 -0.70
CA ASP A 241 5.35 33.60 0.32
C ASP A 241 6.01 34.09 1.62
N SER A 242 6.78 35.19 1.55
CA SER A 242 7.44 35.83 2.70
C SER A 242 6.58 36.85 3.47
N LYS A 243 5.36 37.13 3.00
CA LYS A 243 4.39 38.00 3.67
C LYS A 243 3.32 37.18 4.38
#